data_AF-A0A1G0E2V4-F1
#
_entry.id   AF-A0A1G0E2V4-F1
#
_cell.length_a   1.000
_cell.length_b   1.000
_cell.length_c   1.000
_cell.angle_alpha   90.00
_cell.angle_beta   90.00
_cell.angle_gamma   90.00
#
_symmetry.space_group_name_H-M   'P 1'
#
loop_
_entity.id
_entity.type
_entity.pdbx_description
1 polymer ?
#
loop_
_entity_poly.entity_id
_entity_poly.type
_entity_poly.pdbx_seq_one_letter_code
_entity_poly.pdbx_strand_id
1 'polypeptide(L)'
;MPYEAVHSRLTALRKQFHGKIPFKVYPFIETYNYRYPLSEQQKRDYIAKQLAAIDDSGMDGWYVWNIHNKYDNLFLVLKNRKAT
;
A
#
# COMPACT_ATOMS: atom_id res chain seq x y z
N MET A 1 7.31 -8.60 6.09
CA MET A 1 5.85 -8.60 5.93
C MET A 1 5.43 -7.17 5.53
N PRO A 2 4.79 -6.98 4.36
CA PRO A 2 4.59 -5.65 3.77
C PRO A 2 3.64 -4.75 4.57
N TYR A 3 2.65 -5.32 5.26
CA TYR A 3 1.69 -4.58 6.07
C TYR A 3 2.41 -3.84 7.22
N GLU A 4 3.18 -4.57 8.02
CA GLU A 4 3.85 -4.10 9.22
C GLU A 4 4.90 -3.05 8.89
N ALA A 5 5.61 -3.22 7.77
CA ALA A 5 6.58 -2.26 7.30
C ALA A 5 5.93 -0.93 6.89
N VAL A 6 4.75 -0.97 6.25
CA VAL A 6 4.00 0.23 5.88
C VAL A 6 3.33 0.86 7.11
N HIS A 7 2.56 0.09 7.86
CA HIS A 7 1.80 0.55 9.02
C HIS A 7 2.71 1.17 10.10
N SER A 8 3.84 0.54 10.42
CA SER A 8 4.78 1.08 11.42
C SER A 8 5.39 2.43 11.00
N ARG A 9 5.72 2.60 9.72
CA ARG A 9 6.25 3.85 9.17
C ARG A 9 5.21 4.96 9.16
N LEU A 10 3.98 4.66 8.76
CA LEU A 10 2.89 5.65 8.77
C LEU A 10 2.49 6.03 10.20
N THR A 11 2.49 5.07 11.11
CA THR A 11 2.30 5.32 12.55
C THR A 11 3.41 6.21 13.10
N ALA A 12 4.67 5.94 12.76
CA ALA A 12 5.81 6.74 13.18
C ALA A 12 5.73 8.17 12.63
N LEU A 13 5.34 8.34 11.36
CA LEU A 13 5.10 9.65 10.75
C LEU A 13 4.02 10.41 11.54
N ARG A 14 2.87 9.79 11.80
CA ARG A 14 1.78 10.42 12.59
C ARG A 14 2.24 10.83 13.98
N LYS A 15 3.10 10.03 14.64
CA LYS A 15 3.67 10.36 15.96
C LYS A 15 4.53 11.62 15.92
N GLN A 16 5.26 11.88 14.84
CA GLN A 16 6.04 13.12 14.67
C GLN A 16 5.17 14.38 14.63
N PHE A 17 3.88 14.24 14.29
CA PHE A 17 2.90 15.32 14.28
C PHE A 17 1.90 15.22 15.45
N HIS A 18 2.31 14.62 16.57
CA HIS A 18 1.48 14.51 17.78
C HIS A 18 0.08 13.91 17.52
N GLY A 19 -0.04 12.98 16.57
CA GLY A 19 -1.31 12.35 16.21
C GLY A 19 -2.10 13.05 15.11
N LYS A 20 -1.79 14.32 14.76
CA LYS A 20 -2.53 15.11 13.78
C LYS A 20 -1.60 15.70 12.72
N ILE A 21 -1.56 15.06 11.56
CA ILE A 21 -0.79 15.53 10.41
C ILE A 21 -1.50 16.75 9.80
N PRO A 22 -0.84 17.91 9.62
CA PRO A 22 -1.49 19.14 9.15
C PRO A 22 -1.63 19.23 7.61
N PHE A 23 -1.39 18.13 6.91
CA PHE A 23 -1.46 18.02 5.46
C PHE A 23 -1.92 16.61 5.07
N LYS A 24 -2.38 16.45 3.83
CA LYS A 24 -2.79 15.16 3.31
C LYS A 24 -1.60 14.27 3.00
N VAL A 25 -1.70 12.99 3.32
CA VAL A 25 -0.66 11.99 3.08
C VAL A 25 -1.17 10.93 2.10
N TYR A 26 -0.44 10.79 0.99
CA TYR A 26 -0.70 9.79 -0.05
C TYR A 26 0.53 8.91 -0.22
N PRO A 27 0.64 7.78 0.50
CA PRO A 27 1.77 6.88 0.34
C PRO A 27 1.80 6.28 -1.07
N PHE A 28 3.00 6.08 -1.60
CA PHE A 28 3.18 5.31 -2.83
C PHE A 28 3.20 3.82 -2.50
N ILE A 29 2.39 3.04 -3.20
CA ILE A 29 2.47 1.57 -3.17
C ILE A 29 3.30 1.05 -4.33
N GLU A 30 4.13 0.06 -4.04
CA GLU A 30 4.94 -0.61 -5.03
C GLU A 30 4.21 -1.86 -5.52
N THR A 31 4.03 -1.97 -6.83
CA THR A 31 3.37 -3.15 -7.47
C THR A 31 4.38 -4.09 -8.12
N TYR A 32 5.67 -3.76 -8.05
CA TYR A 32 6.76 -4.52 -8.64
C TYR A 32 7.97 -4.52 -7.73
N ASN A 33 8.43 -5.68 -7.27
CA ASN A 33 9.60 -5.78 -6.39
C ASN A 33 10.82 -6.29 -7.17
N TYR A 34 11.87 -5.47 -7.30
CA TYR A 34 13.10 -5.85 -8.02
C TYR A 34 13.98 -6.84 -7.25
N ARG A 35 13.89 -6.85 -5.92
CA ARG A 35 14.77 -7.65 -5.07
C ARG A 35 14.31 -9.10 -4.97
N TYR A 36 13.01 -9.34 -5.13
CA TYR A 36 12.43 -10.66 -4.96
C TYR A 36 11.42 -10.93 -6.09
N PRO A 37 11.67 -11.92 -6.96
CA PRO A 37 10.67 -12.34 -7.94
C PRO A 37 9.48 -12.95 -7.19
N LEU A 38 8.33 -12.30 -7.29
CA LEU A 38 7.08 -12.75 -6.68
C LEU A 38 6.22 -13.47 -7.73
N SER A 39 5.55 -14.55 -7.34
CA SER A 39 4.47 -15.14 -8.12
C SER A 39 3.29 -14.16 -8.25
N GLU A 40 2.38 -14.40 -9.20
CA GLU A 40 1.21 -13.55 -9.39
C GLU A 40 0.34 -13.45 -8.13
N GLN A 41 0.13 -14.55 -7.41
CA GLN A 41 -0.59 -14.53 -6.14
C GLN A 41 0.17 -13.73 -5.07
N GLN A 42 1.48 -13.94 -4.95
CA GLN A 42 2.30 -13.19 -4.00
C GLN A 42 2.29 -11.69 -4.29
N LYS A 43 2.28 -11.27 -5.56
CA LYS A 43 2.11 -9.86 -5.95
C LYS A 43 0.77 -9.31 -5.48
N ARG A 44 -0.33 -10.03 -5.71
CA ARG A 44 -1.67 -9.60 -5.24
C ARG A 44 -1.73 -9.49 -3.73
N ASP A 45 -1.19 -10.47 -3.00
CA ASP A 45 -1.13 -10.45 -1.54
C ASP A 45 -0.27 -9.29 -1.02
N TYR A 46 0.85 -9.03 -1.71
CA TYR A 46 1.75 -7.91 -1.39
C TYR A 46 1.06 -6.56 -1.56
N ILE A 47 0.34 -6.35 -2.67
CA ILE A 47 -0.44 -5.13 -2.93
C ILE A 47 -1.57 -4.99 -1.90
N ALA A 48 -2.35 -6.06 -1.67
CA ALA A 48 -3.47 -6.06 -0.73
C ALA A 48 -3.04 -5.68 0.69
N LYS A 49 -1.90 -6.21 1.15
CA LYS A 49 -1.32 -5.91 2.47
C LYS A 49 -0.84 -4.46 2.59
N GLN A 50 -0.22 -3.90 1.56
CA GLN A 50 0.16 -2.47 1.57
C GLN A 50 -1.09 -1.57 1.66
N LEU A 51 -2.10 -1.86 0.85
CA LEU A 51 -3.34 -1.10 0.84
C LEU A 51 -4.11 -1.21 2.18
N ALA A 52 -4.16 -2.40 2.79
CA ALA A 52 -4.75 -2.57 4.11
C ALA A 52 -4.01 -1.74 5.18
N ALA A 53 -2.68 -1.73 5.14
CA ALA A 53 -1.89 -0.93 6.08
C ALA A 53 -2.13 0.58 5.94
N ILE A 54 -2.36 1.06 4.72
CA ILE A 54 -2.67 2.48 4.44
C ILE A 54 -4.05 2.84 4.98
N ASP A 55 -5.05 2.00 4.73
CA ASP A 55 -6.42 2.19 5.22
C ASP A 55 -6.46 2.20 6.76
N ASP A 56 -5.82 1.21 7.40
CA ASP A 56 -5.76 1.11 8.87
C ASP A 56 -4.96 2.26 9.50
N SER A 57 -4.00 2.81 8.74
CA SER A 57 -3.27 3.99 9.17
C SER A 57 -4.09 5.28 9.02
N GLY A 58 -5.27 5.26 8.39
CA GLY A 58 -6.13 6.43 8.20
C GLY A 58 -5.44 7.54 7.39
N MET A 59 -4.75 7.16 6.31
CA MET A 59 -4.17 8.11 5.34
C MET A 59 -5.23 8.57 4.35
N ASP A 60 -4.96 9.64 3.61
CA ASP A 60 -5.93 10.31 2.72
C ASP A 60 -6.13 9.60 1.37
N GLY A 61 -5.38 8.52 1.13
CA GLY A 61 -5.39 7.74 -0.10
C GLY A 61 -4.01 7.18 -0.39
N TRP A 62 -3.76 6.82 -1.64
CA TRP A 62 -2.47 6.29 -2.09
C TRP A 62 -2.28 6.55 -3.59
N TYR A 63 -1.02 6.56 -4.01
CA TYR A 63 -0.64 6.52 -5.41
C TYR A 63 0.03 5.18 -5.72
N VAL A 64 0.00 4.77 -6.98
CA VAL A 64 0.70 3.58 -7.43
C VAL A 64 1.74 3.94 -8.48
N TRP A 65 2.88 3.26 -8.39
CA TRP A 65 3.90 3.30 -9.42
C TRP A 65 4.25 1.87 -9.87
N ASN A 66 4.45 1.72 -11.18
CA ASN A 66 4.91 0.49 -11.81
C ASN A 66 5.79 0.83 -13.01
N ILE A 67 7.03 0.34 -13.04
CA ILE A 67 7.96 0.64 -14.14
C ILE A 67 7.46 0.15 -15.52
N HIS A 68 6.71 -0.95 -15.54
CA HIS A 68 6.23 -1.58 -16.76
C HIS A 68 4.81 -1.12 -17.13
N ASN A 69 4.23 -0.18 -16.38
CA ASN A 69 2.83 0.24 -16.50
C ASN A 69 1.83 -0.93 -16.49
N LYS A 70 2.13 -2.00 -15.74
CA LYS A 70 1.25 -3.17 -15.60
C LYS A 70 0.47 -3.09 -14.30
N TYR A 71 -0.86 -3.01 -14.40
CA TYR A 71 -1.75 -2.80 -13.26
C TYR A 71 -2.80 -3.91 -13.07
N ASP A 72 -2.74 -5.00 -13.83
CA ASP A 72 -3.76 -6.06 -13.77
C ASP A 72 -3.94 -6.64 -12.36
N ASN A 73 -2.84 -6.95 -11.67
CA ASN A 73 -2.89 -7.42 -10.29
C ASN A 73 -3.45 -6.38 -9.33
N LEU A 74 -3.17 -5.10 -9.54
CA LEU A 74 -3.76 -4.02 -8.75
C LEU A 74 -5.27 -4.00 -8.96
N PHE A 75 -5.75 -3.99 -10.21
CA PHE A 75 -7.18 -3.97 -10.50
C PHE A 75 -7.92 -5.20 -9.99
N LEU A 76 -7.30 -6.39 -10.05
CA LEU A 76 -7.86 -7.60 -9.44
C LEU A 76 -7.99 -7.47 -7.92
N VAL A 77 -6.97 -6.96 -7.24
CA VAL A 77 -7.03 -6.69 -5.79
C VAL A 77 -8.13 -5.69 -5.46
N LEU A 78 -8.23 -4.59 -6.21
CA LEU A 78 -9.28 -3.57 -5.99
C LEU A 78 -10.69 -4.11 -6.24
N LYS A 79 -10.87 -4.93 -7.27
CA LYS A 79 -12.15 -5.59 -7.57
C LYS A 79 -12.58 -6.50 -6.41
N ASN A 80 -11.67 -7.30 -5.88
CA ASN A 80 -11.97 -8.23 -4.79
C ASN A 80 -12.28 -7.49 -3.48
N ARG A 81 -11.61 -6.37 -3.22
CA ARG A 81 -11.85 -5.53 -2.02
C ARG A 81 -13.20 -4.82 -2.05
N LYS A 82 -13.69 -4.40 -3.22
CA LYS A 82 -15.02 -3.75 -3.36
C LYS A 82 -16.19 -4.72 -3.22
N ALA A 83 -15.95 -6.02 -3.37
CA ALA A 83 -16.96 -7.05 -3.24
C ALA A 83 -17.19 -7.51 -1.78
N THR A 84 -16.51 -6.88 -0.82
CA THR A 84 -16.61 -7.13 0.63
C THR A 84 -17.25 -5.93 1.29
#